data_AF-A0A1A8KIV7-F1
#
_entry.id   AF-A0A1A8KIV7-F1
#
_cell.length_a   1.000
_cell.length_b   1.000
_cell.length_c   1.000
_cell.angle_alpha   90.00
_cell.angle_beta   90.00
_cell.angle_gamma   90.00
#
_symmetry.space_group_name_H-M   'P 1'
#
loop_
_entity.id
_entity.type
_entity.pdbx_description
1 polymer ?
#
loop_
_entity_poly.entity_id
_entity_poly.type
_entity_poly.pdbx_seq_one_letter_code
_entity_poly.pdbx_strand_id
1 'polypeptide(L)' 'KTSTKLHEVLKYAPQTSLYKNPQRQRLRWVIDEIFLSHHETCECSCPFQSPR' A
#
# COMPACT_ATOMS: atom_id res chain seq x y z
N LYS A 1 -6.83 0.34 -18.64
CA LYS A 1 -7.83 -0.09 -17.62
C LYS A 1 -7.13 -0.17 -16.27
N THR A 2 -7.72 0.40 -15.21
CA THR A 2 -7.14 0.38 -13.86
C THR A 2 -7.97 -0.52 -12.95
N SER A 3 -7.28 -1.39 -12.21
CA SER A 3 -7.85 -2.33 -11.24
C SER A 3 -7.25 -2.07 -9.86
N THR A 4 -8.04 -2.19 -8.80
CA THR A 4 -7.53 -2.20 -7.43
C THR A 4 -7.08 -3.60 -7.07
N LYS A 5 -5.83 -3.75 -6.61
CA LYS A 5 -5.24 -5.03 -6.20
C LYS A 5 -4.89 -5.02 -4.72
N LEU A 6 -5.22 -6.10 -4.02
CA LEU A 6 -4.86 -6.31 -2.61
C LEU A 6 -3.45 -6.88 -2.50
N HIS A 7 -2.68 -6.39 -1.54
CA HIS A 7 -1.35 -6.86 -1.23
C HIS A 7 -1.21 -7.05 0.28
N GLU A 8 -0.71 -8.21 0.68
CA GLU A 8 -0.29 -8.47 2.05
C GLU A 8 1.10 -7.88 2.27
N VAL A 9 1.27 -7.10 3.33
CA VAL A 9 2.52 -6.45 3.67
C VAL A 9 2.88 -6.66 5.14
N LEU A 10 4.17 -6.61 5.45
CA LEU A 10 4.63 -6.52 6.83
C LEU A 10 4.71 -5.06 7.26
N LYS A 11 4.00 -4.75 8.35
CA LYS A 11 3.95 -3.43 8.95
C LYS A 11 4.57 -3.45 10.34
N TYR A 12 5.39 -2.45 10.65
CA TYR A 12 5.85 -2.22 12.01
C TYR A 12 4.70 -1.62 12.84
N ALA A 13 4.27 -2.33 13.87
CA ALA A 13 3.22 -1.88 14.77
C ALA A 13 3.66 -1.99 16.24
N PRO A 14 3.15 -1.13 17.13
CA PRO A 14 3.35 -1.29 18.57
C PRO A 14 2.81 -2.63 19.05
N GLN A 15 3.56 -3.32 19.92
CA GLN A 15 3.08 -4.51 20.60
C GLN A 15 1.97 -4.11 21.58
N THR A 16 0.74 -4.54 21.28
CA THR A 16 -0.42 -4.34 22.15
C THR A 16 -0.33 -5.30 23.35
N SER A 17 0.41 -4.91 24.39
CA SER A 17 0.37 -5.60 25.69
C SER A 17 -0.79 -5.07 26.52
N LEU A 18 -1.68 -5.95 26.99
CA LEU A 18 -2.75 -5.60 27.95
C LEU A 18 -2.18 -5.11 29.29
N TYR A 19 -0.94 -5.51 29.62
CA TYR A 19 -0.20 -5.00 30.77
C TYR A 19 0.67 -3.82 30.33
N LYS A 20 0.21 -2.62 30.66
CA LYS A 20 0.89 -1.34 30.41
C LYS A 20 2.20 -1.28 31.20
N ASN A 21 3.31 -1.68 30.58
CA ASN A 21 4.61 -1.24 31.05
C ASN A 21 5.09 -0.11 30.12
N PRO A 22 4.96 1.18 30.53
CA PRO A 22 5.18 2.32 29.64
C PRO A 22 6.63 2.47 29.17
N GLN A 23 7.58 1.73 29.74
CA GLN A 23 9.02 1.89 29.46
C GLN A 23 9.55 1.10 28.25
N ARG A 24 8.76 0.21 27.63
CA ARG A 24 9.20 -0.56 26.46
C ARG A 24 8.08 -0.69 25.43
N GLN A 25 7.89 0.34 24.61
CA GLN A 25 7.17 0.21 23.35
C GLN A 25 7.95 -0.75 22.44
N ARG A 26 7.74 -2.05 22.61
CA ARG A 26 8.28 -3.07 21.73
C ARG A 26 7.54 -2.99 20.40
N LEU A 27 8.28 -2.86 19.31
CA LEU A 27 7.73 -2.98 17.96
C LEU A 27 7.62 -4.45 17.60
N ARG A 28 6.59 -4.79 16.83
CA ARG A 28 6.44 -6.10 16.19
C ARG A 28 6.10 -5.93 14.73
N TRP A 29 6.44 -6.93 13.94
CA TRP A 29 5.93 -7.09 12.60
C TRP A 29 4.52 -7.68 12.65
N VAL A 30 3.57 -7.07 11.94
CA VAL A 30 2.23 -7.59 11.73
C VAL A 30 1.95 -7.65 10.24
N ILE A 31 1.18 -8.66 9.80
CA ILE A 31 0.62 -8.70 8.46
C ILE A 31 -0.52 -7.68 8.39
N ASP A 32 -0.54 -6.87 7.34
CA ASP A 32 -1.59 -5.89 7.05
C ASP A 32 -1.96 -6.00 5.56
N GLU A 33 -3.17 -5.59 5.21
CA GLU A 33 -3.66 -5.61 3.83
C GLU A 33 -3.71 -4.17 3.29
N ILE A 34 -3.10 -3.95 2.13
CA ILE A 34 -3.17 -2.67 1.43
C ILE A 34 -3.73 -2.83 0.02
N PHE A 35 -4.40 -1.80 -0.47
CA PHE A 35 -4.94 -1.75 -1.82
C PHE A 35 -4.11 -0.81 -2.69
N LEU A 36 -3.57 -1.32 -3.79
CA LEU A 36 -2.82 -0.55 -4.77
C LEU A 36 -3.57 -0.46 -6.09
N SER A 37 -3.51 0.72 -6.71
CA SER A 37 -4.02 0.93 -8.07
C SER A 37 -3.06 0.33 -9.09
N HIS A 38 -3.54 -0.59 -9.90
CA HIS A 38 -2.76 -1.25 -10.93
C HIS A 38 -3.33 -0.96 -12.31
N HIS A 39 -2.51 -0.40 -13.20
CA HIS A 39 -2.87 -0.20 -14.59
C HIS A 39 -2.55 -1.48 -15.37
N GLU A 40 -3.58 -2.17 -15.85
CA GLU A 40 -3.41 -3.41 -16.63
C GLU A 40 -2.74 -3.13 -17.98
N THR A 41 -3.06 -1.98 -18.57
CA THR A 41 -2.54 -1.50 -19.85
C THR A 41 -2.41 0.01 -19.81
N CYS A 42 -1.43 0.52 -20.57
CA CYS A 42 -1.22 1.95 -20.80
C CYS A 42 -1.14 2.21 -22.31
N GLU A 43 -1.61 3.37 -22.75
CA GLU A 43 -1.54 3.83 -24.14
C GLU A 43 -0.89 5.23 -24.20
N CYS A 44 -0.27 5.53 -25.34
CA CYS A 44 0.32 6.84 -25.56
C CYS A 44 -0.78 7.90 -25.76
N SER A 45 -0.77 8.93 -24.93
CA SER A 45 -1.58 10.13 -25.16
C SER A 45 -0.70 11.21 -25.77
N CYS A 46 -0.93 11.54 -27.04
CA CYS A 46 -0.23 12.59 -27.78
C CYS A 46 -1.16 13.80 -27.92
N PRO A 47 -1.13 14.77 -27.00
CA PRO A 47 -2.09 15.89 -26.99
C PRO A 47 -1.93 16.88 -28.16
N PHE A 48 -0.82 16.82 -28.89
CA PHE A 48 -0.49 17.75 -29.98
C PHE A 48 -0.40 17.05 -31.35
N GLN A 49 -1.14 15.97 -31.57
CA GLN A 49 -1.14 15.33 -32.88
C GLN A 49 -1.69 16.30 -33.93
N SER A 50 -0.85 16.73 -34.87
CA SER A 50 -1.28 17.64 -35.94
C SER A 50 -2.36 16.96 -36.78
N PRO A 51 -3.38 17.70 -37.26
CA PRO A 51 -4.34 17.15 -38.20
C PRO A 51 -3.59 16.58 -39.40
N ARG A 52 -3.92 15.35 -39.81
CA ARG A 52 -3.44 14.78 -41.08
C ARG A 52 -4.26 15.31 -42.23
#